data_AF-A0A0F6YIE8-F1
#
_entry.id   AF-A0A0F6YIE8-F1
#
_cell.length_a   1.000
_cell.length_b   1.000
_cell.length_c   1.000
_cell.angle_alpha   90.00
_cell.angle_beta   90.00
_cell.angle_gamma   90.00
#
_symmetry.space_group_name_H-M   'P 1'
#
loop_
_entity.id
_entity.type
_entity.pdbx_description
1 polymer ?
#
loop_
_entity_poly.entity_id
_entity_poly.type
_entity_poly.pdbx_seq_one_letter_code
_entity_poly.pdbx_strand_id
1 'polypeptide(L)'
;MARGEPGKVGPRGAGLAIGAIFGALCLASLTLVATCTRSCTSCVPSAIAPVPAASEPFAGAAAAIEELAWRDATRARPGYAMPAVPDAHAARVALEDTLAARGYVQVQVADDARGRSLPFEAAIGALEGACGIVAVLGVGNASLLAVDGPAGAVAASDPSVVAIAACGATSVRATGTGMATIAAWQLPGITPSDVSATGLGAEIVLAHAEAEALWRARGWEPRDEIVQEFHAARSTGFISPPAGVAPTSGCVAWVGVAIGAGRAETMSRGTLLGRDYARDRALFGAVSCAASSGVPATSTSLTDEHADGYVVHWRAWGTSGAGPSRSSVAVAPTAGSLRVVDVRGATTPPPFPAASAP
;
A
#
# COMPACT_ATOMS: atom_id res chain seq x y z
N MET A 1 16.55 -34.71 -69.90
CA MET A 1 15.60 -35.76 -69.44
C MET A 1 15.21 -35.44 -68.01
N ALA A 2 13.99 -34.92 -67.81
CA ALA A 2 13.45 -34.59 -66.50
C ALA A 2 12.82 -35.86 -65.89
N ARG A 3 13.28 -36.26 -64.71
CA ARG A 3 12.69 -37.36 -63.94
C ARG A 3 11.80 -36.74 -62.86
N GLY A 4 10.49 -36.74 -63.10
CA GLY A 4 9.50 -36.33 -62.13
C GLY A 4 9.21 -37.47 -61.15
N GLU A 5 9.47 -37.24 -59.87
CA GLU A 5 8.93 -38.08 -58.79
C GLU A 5 7.54 -37.54 -58.39
N PRO A 6 6.51 -38.40 -58.24
CA PRO A 6 5.20 -37.96 -57.79
C PRO A 6 5.25 -37.62 -56.29
N GLY A 7 4.89 -36.38 -55.96
CA GLY A 7 4.75 -35.92 -54.58
C GLY A 7 3.69 -36.72 -53.83
N LYS A 8 4.10 -37.42 -52.76
CA LYS A 8 3.18 -37.99 -51.77
C LYS A 8 2.45 -36.85 -51.06
N VAL A 9 1.26 -36.52 -51.54
CA VAL A 9 0.31 -35.68 -50.79
C VAL A 9 -0.24 -36.54 -49.65
N GLY A 10 0.34 -36.39 -48.46
CA GLY A 10 -0.21 -37.02 -47.25
C GLY A 10 -1.65 -36.53 -47.01
N PRO A 11 -2.55 -37.40 -46.52
CA PRO A 11 -3.95 -37.04 -46.34
C PRO A 11 -4.08 -35.87 -45.35
N ARG A 12 -4.50 -34.71 -45.85
CA ARG A 12 -4.79 -33.48 -45.08
C ARG A 12 -5.89 -33.66 -44.00
N GLY A 13 -6.54 -34.82 -43.93
CA GLY A 13 -7.62 -35.12 -42.99
C GLY A 13 -7.15 -35.43 -41.56
N ALA A 14 -5.92 -35.93 -41.37
CA ALA A 14 -5.45 -36.32 -40.04
C ALA A 14 -5.24 -35.11 -39.11
N GLY A 15 -4.75 -33.98 -39.65
CA GLY A 15 -4.54 -32.75 -38.86
C GLY A 15 -5.85 -32.10 -38.40
N LEU A 16 -6.89 -32.14 -39.23
CA LEU A 16 -8.22 -31.64 -38.88
C LEU A 16 -8.91 -32.50 -37.81
N ALA A 17 -8.74 -33.81 -37.87
CA ALA A 17 -9.28 -34.72 -36.85
C ALA A 17 -8.63 -34.49 -35.49
N ILE A 18 -7.31 -34.28 -35.44
CA ILE A 18 -6.59 -33.98 -34.20
C ILE A 18 -7.02 -32.62 -33.63
N GLY A 19 -7.15 -31.59 -34.48
CA GLY A 19 -7.62 -30.28 -34.06
C GLY A 19 -9.05 -30.31 -33.51
N ALA A 20 -9.95 -31.08 -34.12
CA ALA A 20 -11.32 -31.25 -33.65
C ALA A 20 -11.38 -31.98 -32.30
N ILE A 21 -10.55 -33.03 -32.10
CA ILE A 21 -10.47 -33.76 -30.82
C ILE A 21 -9.92 -32.83 -29.72
N PHE A 22 -8.88 -32.05 -30.02
CA PHE A 22 -8.30 -31.12 -29.04
C PHE A 22 -9.27 -29.99 -28.69
N GLY A 23 -9.97 -29.43 -29.69
CA GLY A 23 -11.01 -28.43 -29.48
C GLY A 23 -12.18 -28.97 -28.63
N ALA A 24 -12.64 -30.20 -28.91
CA ALA A 24 -13.67 -30.85 -28.13
C ALA A 24 -13.24 -31.13 -26.67
N LEU A 25 -11.98 -31.54 -26.46
CA LEU A 25 -11.41 -31.73 -25.12
C LEU A 25 -11.28 -30.41 -24.36
N CYS A 26 -10.84 -29.33 -25.01
CA CYS A 26 -10.80 -27.99 -24.42
C CYS A 26 -12.19 -27.48 -24.06
N LEU A 27 -13.19 -27.66 -24.94
CA LEU A 27 -14.57 -27.32 -24.64
C LEU A 27 -15.13 -28.17 -23.50
N ALA A 28 -14.90 -29.48 -23.50
CA ALA A 28 -15.34 -30.37 -22.43
C ALA A 28 -14.70 -29.99 -21.08
N SER A 29 -13.41 -29.64 -21.04
CA SER A 29 -12.73 -29.21 -19.82
C SER A 29 -13.17 -27.82 -19.35
N LEU A 30 -13.37 -26.85 -20.25
CA LEU A 30 -13.98 -25.55 -19.90
C LEU A 30 -15.41 -25.73 -19.36
N THR A 31 -16.18 -26.63 -19.98
CA THR A 31 -17.54 -26.91 -19.54
C THR A 31 -17.50 -27.58 -18.17
N LEU A 32 -16.65 -28.59 -17.95
CA LEU A 32 -16.44 -29.25 -16.66
C LEU A 32 -16.01 -28.25 -15.58
N VAL A 33 -15.08 -27.33 -15.87
CA VAL A 33 -14.69 -26.26 -14.94
C VAL A 33 -15.86 -25.33 -14.67
N ALA A 34 -16.65 -24.95 -15.69
CA ALA A 34 -17.84 -24.13 -15.52
C ALA A 34 -18.96 -24.83 -14.73
N THR A 35 -19.18 -26.14 -14.92
CA THR A 35 -20.16 -26.92 -14.13
C THR A 35 -19.63 -27.19 -12.73
N CYS A 36 -18.35 -27.50 -12.55
CA CYS A 36 -17.76 -27.65 -11.22
C CYS A 36 -17.80 -26.34 -10.44
N THR A 37 -17.52 -25.19 -11.08
CA THR A 37 -17.65 -23.87 -10.43
C THR A 37 -19.09 -23.46 -10.16
N ARG A 38 -20.05 -23.80 -11.05
CA ARG A 38 -21.49 -23.57 -10.80
C ARG A 38 -22.10 -24.50 -9.76
N SER A 39 -21.64 -25.74 -9.67
CA SER A 39 -22.11 -26.74 -8.68
C SER A 39 -21.37 -26.64 -7.34
N CYS A 40 -20.26 -25.92 -7.28
CA CYS A 40 -19.57 -25.55 -6.04
C CYS A 40 -20.03 -24.20 -5.48
N THR A 41 -21.31 -23.86 -5.59
CA THR A 41 -21.92 -22.85 -4.71
C THR A 41 -21.81 -23.24 -3.23
N SER A 42 -21.57 -24.52 -2.93
CA SER A 42 -21.37 -25.06 -1.58
C SER A 42 -19.92 -25.42 -1.23
N CYS A 43 -19.00 -25.39 -2.21
CA CYS A 43 -17.57 -25.61 -1.95
C CYS A 43 -16.89 -24.26 -1.69
N VAL A 44 -17.44 -23.51 -0.74
CA VAL A 44 -16.64 -22.49 -0.09
C VAL A 44 -15.51 -23.26 0.60
N PRO A 45 -14.22 -22.98 0.35
CA PRO A 45 -13.12 -23.63 1.07
C PRO A 45 -13.39 -23.40 2.54
N SER A 46 -13.83 -24.45 3.26
CA SER A 46 -14.49 -24.42 4.57
C SER A 46 -14.44 -23.02 5.17
N ALA A 47 -15.35 -22.14 4.69
CA ALA A 47 -15.42 -20.82 5.27
C ALA A 47 -15.74 -21.10 6.72
N ILE A 48 -14.84 -20.67 7.60
CA ILE A 48 -15.16 -20.34 8.97
C ILE A 48 -16.56 -19.73 8.87
N ALA A 49 -17.57 -20.43 9.42
CA ALA A 49 -18.96 -20.05 9.27
C ALA A 49 -19.03 -18.54 9.46
N PRO A 50 -19.67 -17.77 8.54
CA PRO A 50 -19.72 -16.33 8.69
C PRO A 50 -20.23 -16.08 10.09
N VAL A 51 -19.33 -15.59 10.96
CA VAL A 51 -19.70 -15.22 12.31
C VAL A 51 -20.87 -14.29 12.09
N PRO A 52 -22.08 -14.61 12.61
CA PRO A 52 -23.25 -13.75 12.39
C PRO A 52 -22.77 -12.35 12.68
N ALA A 53 -23.06 -11.39 11.79
CA ALA A 53 -22.57 -10.02 11.84
C ALA A 53 -22.88 -9.40 13.20
N ALA A 54 -22.08 -9.76 14.19
CA ALA A 54 -22.00 -9.14 15.47
C ALA A 54 -21.64 -7.72 15.08
N SER A 55 -22.50 -6.78 15.47
CA SER A 55 -22.24 -5.35 15.42
C SER A 55 -20.74 -5.14 15.46
N GLU A 56 -20.16 -4.66 14.35
CA GLU A 56 -18.71 -4.56 14.16
C GLU A 56 -18.10 -4.15 15.50
N PRO A 57 -17.24 -4.99 16.12
CA PRO A 57 -16.79 -4.73 17.49
C PRO A 57 -16.07 -3.37 17.61
N PHE A 58 -15.70 -2.79 16.46
CA PHE A 58 -14.96 -1.56 16.30
C PHE A 58 -15.63 -0.66 15.26
N ALA A 59 -16.90 -0.26 15.44
CA ALA A 59 -17.68 0.51 14.45
C ALA A 59 -16.84 1.52 13.63
N GLY A 60 -16.67 1.26 12.34
CA GLY A 60 -15.90 2.07 11.39
C GLY A 60 -14.40 1.79 11.33
N ALA A 61 -13.77 1.24 12.36
CA ALA A 61 -12.33 0.97 12.37
C ALA A 61 -11.94 -0.15 11.40
N ALA A 62 -12.73 -1.23 11.26
CA ALA A 62 -12.41 -2.27 10.29
C ALA A 62 -12.44 -1.68 8.86
N ALA A 63 -13.48 -0.90 8.55
CA ALA A 63 -13.58 -0.21 7.28
C ALA A 63 -12.46 0.83 7.05
N ALA A 64 -11.93 1.44 8.11
CA ALA A 64 -10.75 2.32 8.00
C ALA A 64 -9.49 1.51 7.68
N ILE A 65 -9.32 0.38 8.37
CA ILE A 65 -8.18 -0.53 8.20
C ILE A 65 -8.14 -1.13 6.79
N GLU A 66 -9.30 -1.48 6.22
CA GLU A 66 -9.43 -1.98 4.85
C GLU A 66 -8.94 -0.98 3.79
N GLU A 67 -9.10 0.33 4.05
CA GLU A 67 -8.70 1.39 3.14
C GLU A 67 -7.20 1.74 3.25
N LEU A 68 -6.55 1.39 4.37
CA LEU A 68 -5.11 1.57 4.53
C LEU A 68 -4.34 0.68 3.54
N ALA A 69 -3.51 1.32 2.75
CA ALA A 69 -2.29 0.73 2.18
C ALA A 69 -1.41 1.86 1.65
N TRP A 70 -0.20 1.49 1.26
CA TRP A 70 0.69 2.38 0.56
C TRP A 70 0.13 2.82 -0.78
N ARG A 71 0.55 4.03 -1.18
CA ARG A 71 -0.05 4.81 -2.28
C ARG A 71 0.09 4.09 -3.63
N ASP A 72 1.24 3.48 -3.86
CA ASP A 72 1.60 2.76 -5.08
C ASP A 72 1.45 1.23 -4.97
N ALA A 73 0.95 0.72 -3.83
CA ALA A 73 0.69 -0.71 -3.60
C ALA A 73 -0.81 -1.08 -3.69
N THR A 74 -1.68 -0.13 -4.05
CA THR A 74 -3.15 -0.33 -4.09
C THR A 74 -3.58 -1.46 -5.02
N ARG A 75 -2.94 -1.59 -6.19
CA ARG A 75 -3.20 -2.68 -7.14
C ARG A 75 -2.50 -3.99 -6.77
N ALA A 76 -1.39 -3.92 -6.05
CA ALA A 76 -0.64 -5.09 -5.59
C ALA A 76 -1.36 -5.86 -4.45
N ARG A 77 -2.53 -5.39 -3.98
CA ARG A 77 -3.35 -6.06 -2.95
C ARG A 77 -3.99 -7.37 -3.49
N PRO A 78 -3.86 -8.54 -2.83
CA PRO A 78 -4.34 -9.84 -3.31
C PRO A 78 -5.86 -9.98 -3.49
N GLY A 79 -6.36 -9.82 -4.70
CA GLY A 79 -7.80 -9.74 -4.98
C GLY A 79 -8.05 -8.72 -6.08
N TYR A 80 -7.10 -7.80 -6.24
CA TYR A 80 -6.84 -7.14 -7.50
C TYR A 80 -5.90 -8.05 -8.31
N ALA A 81 -6.33 -8.43 -9.51
CA ALA A 81 -5.46 -9.14 -10.43
C ALA A 81 -4.40 -8.14 -10.91
N MET A 82 -3.14 -8.34 -10.51
CA MET A 82 -2.04 -7.64 -11.15
C MET A 82 -1.88 -8.25 -12.55
N PRO A 83 -2.01 -7.45 -13.62
CA PRO A 83 -1.80 -7.97 -14.96
C PRO A 83 -0.36 -8.47 -15.11
N ALA A 84 -0.17 -9.56 -15.84
CA ALA A 84 1.17 -10.08 -16.16
C ALA A 84 2.01 -9.09 -17.00
N VAL A 85 1.37 -8.07 -17.56
CA VAL A 85 1.97 -7.00 -18.34
C VAL A 85 1.74 -5.68 -17.59
N PRO A 86 2.76 -4.82 -17.42
CA PRO A 86 2.57 -3.48 -16.86
C PRO A 86 1.45 -2.72 -17.58
N ASP A 87 0.46 -2.28 -16.81
CA ASP A 87 -0.62 -1.40 -17.27
C ASP A 87 -0.48 -0.07 -16.54
N ALA A 88 0.30 0.83 -17.14
CA ALA A 88 0.55 2.16 -16.62
C ALA A 88 -0.70 3.03 -16.48
N HIS A 89 -1.69 2.86 -17.37
CA HIS A 89 -2.88 3.68 -17.34
C HIS A 89 -3.73 3.36 -16.10
N ALA A 90 -4.00 2.07 -15.86
CA ALA A 90 -4.74 1.67 -14.67
C ALA A 90 -3.98 1.97 -13.37
N ALA A 91 -2.64 2.00 -13.38
CA ALA A 91 -1.82 2.35 -12.22
C ALA A 91 -2.02 3.80 -11.83
N ARG A 92 -1.95 4.65 -12.86
CA ARG A 92 -2.14 6.08 -12.72
C ARG A 92 -3.53 6.40 -12.19
N VAL A 93 -4.59 5.81 -12.76
CA VAL A 93 -5.97 6.03 -12.29
C VAL A 93 -6.12 5.60 -10.83
N ALA A 94 -5.62 4.41 -10.46
CA ALA A 94 -5.70 3.93 -9.08
C ALA A 94 -4.94 4.84 -8.10
N LEU A 95 -3.77 5.36 -8.49
CA LEU A 95 -3.01 6.33 -7.69
C LEU A 95 -3.77 7.66 -7.56
N GLU A 96 -4.27 8.22 -8.67
CA GLU A 96 -5.01 9.48 -8.70
C GLU A 96 -6.25 9.41 -7.80
N ASP A 97 -7.04 8.33 -7.89
CA ASP A 97 -8.22 8.09 -7.05
C ASP A 97 -7.82 7.99 -5.56
N THR A 98 -6.74 7.25 -5.27
CA THR A 98 -6.25 7.06 -3.89
C THR A 98 -5.79 8.38 -3.28
N LEU A 99 -5.03 9.18 -4.02
CA LEU A 99 -4.53 10.46 -3.55
C LEU A 99 -5.67 11.47 -3.39
N ALA A 100 -6.61 11.53 -4.34
CA ALA A 100 -7.78 12.39 -4.24
C ALA A 100 -8.65 12.06 -3.01
N ALA A 101 -8.90 10.77 -2.76
CA ALA A 101 -9.65 10.32 -1.58
C ALA A 101 -8.95 10.68 -0.26
N ARG A 102 -7.62 10.86 -0.27
CA ARG A 102 -6.79 11.27 0.88
C ARG A 102 -6.61 12.79 0.97
N GLY A 103 -7.29 13.58 0.15
CA GLY A 103 -7.30 15.04 0.20
C GLY A 103 -6.14 15.71 -0.53
N TYR A 104 -5.39 14.97 -1.35
CA TYR A 104 -4.34 15.55 -2.18
C TYR A 104 -4.90 16.32 -3.37
N VAL A 105 -4.17 17.36 -3.78
CA VAL A 105 -4.46 18.17 -4.97
C VAL A 105 -3.33 18.03 -5.96
N GLN A 106 -3.64 17.65 -7.19
CA GLN A 106 -2.63 17.55 -8.26
C GLN A 106 -2.07 18.94 -8.59
N VAL A 107 -0.75 19.01 -8.74
CA VAL A 107 -0.04 20.23 -9.15
C VAL A 107 0.66 20.01 -10.48
N GLN A 108 0.85 21.10 -11.23
CA GLN A 108 1.49 21.05 -12.53
C GLN A 108 3.00 20.89 -12.35
N VAL A 109 3.58 19.89 -13.03
CA VAL A 109 5.03 19.72 -13.16
C VAL A 109 5.44 20.25 -14.52
N ALA A 110 6.40 21.18 -14.55
CA ALA A 110 6.88 21.76 -15.81
C ALA A 110 7.52 20.66 -16.69
N ASP A 111 7.26 20.73 -18.00
CA ASP A 111 7.90 19.92 -19.05
C ASP A 111 7.68 18.39 -19.07
N ASP A 112 6.80 17.82 -18.23
CA ASP A 112 6.69 16.35 -18.08
C ASP A 112 5.59 15.64 -18.88
N ALA A 113 4.82 16.36 -19.70
CA ALA A 113 3.75 15.77 -20.52
C ALA A 113 4.24 14.83 -21.64
N ARG A 114 5.52 14.93 -22.04
CA ARG A 114 6.05 14.20 -23.21
C ARG A 114 6.61 12.81 -22.88
N GLY A 115 6.78 12.49 -21.60
CA GLY A 115 7.49 11.29 -21.16
C GLY A 115 9.00 11.36 -21.41
N ARG A 116 9.75 10.64 -20.58
CA ARG A 116 11.21 10.57 -20.58
C ARG A 116 11.63 9.11 -20.66
N SER A 117 12.72 8.82 -21.38
CA SER A 117 13.29 7.47 -21.41
C SER A 117 13.96 7.15 -20.08
N LEU A 118 13.75 5.93 -19.57
CA LEU A 118 14.42 5.44 -18.37
C LEU A 118 15.83 4.91 -18.72
N PRO A 119 16.84 5.10 -17.84
CA PRO A 119 16.78 5.88 -16.60
C PRO A 119 16.82 7.40 -16.87
N PHE A 120 16.26 8.20 -15.97
CA PHE A 120 16.36 9.66 -16.03
C PHE A 120 16.53 10.28 -14.65
N GLU A 121 16.95 11.54 -14.63
CA GLU A 121 16.93 12.42 -13.46
C GLU A 121 16.11 13.67 -13.77
N ALA A 122 15.37 14.18 -12.78
CA ALA A 122 14.55 15.37 -12.93
C ALA A 122 14.51 16.17 -11.63
N ALA A 123 14.58 17.50 -11.76
CA ALA A 123 14.28 18.43 -10.68
C ALA A 123 12.79 18.80 -10.70
N ILE A 124 12.15 18.76 -9.54
CA ILE A 124 10.72 18.96 -9.33
C ILE A 124 10.53 20.16 -8.41
N GLY A 125 10.16 21.31 -8.99
CA GLY A 125 9.82 22.52 -8.26
C GLY A 125 8.35 22.61 -7.84
N ALA A 126 7.50 21.67 -8.25
CA ALA A 126 6.05 21.74 -8.09
C ALA A 126 5.56 21.72 -6.63
N LEU A 127 6.42 21.35 -5.67
CA LEU A 127 6.13 21.29 -4.24
C LEU A 127 6.82 22.41 -3.44
N GLU A 128 7.29 23.48 -4.09
CA GLU A 128 7.90 24.61 -3.38
C GLU A 128 6.94 25.19 -2.32
N GLY A 129 7.37 25.19 -1.05
CA GLY A 129 6.58 25.65 0.09
C GLY A 129 5.55 24.65 0.64
N ALA A 130 5.42 23.45 0.05
CA ALA A 130 4.46 22.43 0.47
C ALA A 130 5.11 21.05 0.63
N CYS A 131 4.38 20.12 1.22
CA CYS A 131 4.70 18.70 1.21
C CYS A 131 3.65 17.90 0.45
N GLY A 132 4.07 16.80 -0.14
CA GLY A 132 3.17 15.92 -0.85
C GLY A 132 3.88 14.74 -1.51
N ILE A 133 3.30 14.27 -2.61
CA ILE A 133 3.72 13.06 -3.31
C ILE A 133 4.24 13.42 -4.69
N VAL A 134 5.43 12.91 -5.01
CA VAL A 134 5.93 12.85 -6.38
C VAL A 134 5.81 11.40 -6.84
N ALA A 135 5.16 11.17 -7.97
CA ALA A 135 5.08 9.84 -8.57
C ALA A 135 5.74 9.81 -9.94
N VAL A 136 6.49 8.75 -10.17
CA VAL A 136 6.96 8.37 -11.50
C VAL A 136 6.01 7.33 -12.05
N LEU A 137 5.43 7.63 -13.21
CA LEU A 137 4.39 6.84 -13.86
C LEU A 137 4.94 6.29 -15.16
N GLY A 138 4.93 4.97 -15.34
CA GLY A 138 5.26 4.34 -16.61
C GLY A 138 4.35 4.84 -17.74
N VAL A 139 4.77 4.64 -18.99
CA VAL A 139 3.96 4.88 -20.18
C VAL A 139 4.00 3.63 -21.04
N GLY A 140 2.84 3.14 -21.47
CA GLY A 140 2.73 1.90 -22.24
C GLY A 140 3.23 0.70 -21.42
N ASN A 141 4.21 -0.02 -21.95
CA ASN A 141 4.81 -1.22 -21.35
C ASN A 141 6.07 -0.92 -20.51
N ALA A 142 6.24 0.32 -20.05
CA ALA A 142 7.36 0.67 -19.19
C ALA A 142 7.34 -0.12 -17.88
N SER A 143 8.53 -0.42 -17.37
CA SER A 143 8.73 -1.15 -16.12
C SER A 143 9.72 -0.39 -15.24
N LEU A 144 9.22 0.17 -14.15
CA LEU A 144 9.97 0.85 -13.10
C LEU A 144 10.56 -0.17 -12.15
N LEU A 145 11.81 0.06 -11.76
CA LEU A 145 12.51 -0.77 -10.78
C LEU A 145 12.59 -0.05 -9.43
N ALA A 146 13.05 1.20 -9.45
CA ALA A 146 13.17 2.04 -8.27
C ALA A 146 13.19 3.53 -8.64
N VAL A 147 12.85 4.36 -7.66
CA VAL A 147 13.02 5.81 -7.71
C VAL A 147 13.84 6.26 -6.51
N ASP A 148 14.96 6.93 -6.75
CA ASP A 148 15.73 7.61 -5.72
C ASP A 148 15.08 8.97 -5.43
N GLY A 149 14.77 9.22 -4.16
CA GLY A 149 14.23 10.47 -3.66
C GLY A 149 15.00 10.99 -2.43
N PRO A 150 14.46 12.01 -1.74
CA PRO A 150 15.12 12.65 -0.59
C PRO A 150 15.44 11.69 0.56
N ALA A 151 14.61 10.67 0.75
CA ALA A 151 14.75 9.68 1.82
C ALA A 151 15.55 8.44 1.40
N GLY A 152 16.05 8.38 0.14
CA GLY A 152 16.75 7.23 -0.41
C GLY A 152 16.00 6.56 -1.57
N ALA A 153 16.48 5.38 -1.95
CA ALA A 153 15.92 4.56 -3.02
C ALA A 153 14.63 3.87 -2.56
N VAL A 154 13.58 4.01 -3.36
CA VAL A 154 12.28 3.36 -3.15
C VAL A 154 12.05 2.34 -4.24
N ALA A 155 11.84 1.08 -3.87
CA ALA A 155 11.56 0.01 -4.81
C ALA A 155 10.12 0.05 -5.33
N ALA A 156 9.93 -0.30 -6.60
CA ALA A 156 8.61 -0.37 -7.20
C ALA A 156 7.79 -1.53 -6.61
N SER A 157 6.65 -1.18 -6.01
CA SER A 157 5.63 -2.15 -5.57
C SER A 157 4.74 -2.60 -6.73
N ASP A 158 4.54 -1.69 -7.68
CA ASP A 158 3.92 -1.92 -8.98
C ASP A 158 4.91 -1.46 -10.06
N PRO A 159 5.25 -2.29 -11.05
CA PRO A 159 6.24 -1.91 -12.08
C PRO A 159 5.78 -0.71 -12.92
N SER A 160 4.54 -0.26 -12.81
CA SER A 160 4.01 0.85 -13.59
C SER A 160 3.97 2.17 -12.82
N VAL A 161 4.19 2.16 -11.49
CA VAL A 161 4.13 3.35 -10.64
C VAL A 161 5.02 3.24 -9.41
N VAL A 162 5.75 4.32 -9.12
CA VAL A 162 6.45 4.51 -7.84
C VAL A 162 6.08 5.88 -7.29
N ALA A 163 5.63 5.92 -6.05
CA ALA A 163 5.28 7.16 -5.34
C ALA A 163 6.23 7.39 -4.16
N ILE A 164 6.72 8.62 -4.01
CA ILE A 164 7.61 9.02 -2.92
C ILE A 164 7.05 10.27 -2.22
N ALA A 165 7.24 10.38 -0.91
CA ALA A 165 7.00 11.61 -0.20
C ALA A 165 8.12 12.63 -0.44
N ALA A 166 7.75 13.89 -0.62
CA ALA A 166 8.70 14.99 -0.74
C ALA A 166 8.14 16.29 -0.15
N CYS A 167 9.05 17.18 0.23
CA CYS A 167 8.73 18.52 0.70
C CYS A 167 9.64 19.53 -0.01
N GLY A 168 9.07 20.64 -0.48
CA GLY A 168 9.83 21.66 -1.19
C GLY A 168 10.31 21.19 -2.57
N ALA A 169 11.27 21.92 -3.13
CA ALA A 169 11.94 21.51 -4.36
C ALA A 169 12.75 20.23 -4.12
N THR A 170 12.56 19.22 -4.96
CA THR A 170 13.22 17.91 -4.85
C THR A 170 13.80 17.48 -6.19
N SER A 171 14.82 16.64 -6.19
CA SER A 171 15.20 15.86 -7.38
C SER A 171 14.74 14.42 -7.22
N VAL A 172 14.51 13.76 -8.34
CA VAL A 172 14.22 12.32 -8.41
C VAL A 172 15.07 11.68 -9.50
N ARG A 173 15.54 10.46 -9.23
CA ARG A 173 16.19 9.62 -10.23
C ARG A 173 15.39 8.34 -10.40
N ALA A 174 14.88 8.10 -11.60
CA ALA A 174 14.08 6.93 -11.91
C ALA A 174 14.89 5.90 -12.68
N THR A 175 14.76 4.63 -12.30
CA THR A 175 15.40 3.49 -12.96
C THR A 175 14.36 2.50 -13.47
N GLY A 176 14.64 1.88 -14.62
CA GLY A 176 13.70 0.97 -15.27
C GLY A 176 13.91 0.86 -16.77
N THR A 177 12.89 0.39 -17.47
CA THR A 177 12.86 0.27 -18.94
C THR A 177 11.63 0.96 -19.52
N GLY A 178 11.77 1.48 -20.75
CA GLY A 178 10.68 2.17 -21.45
C GLY A 178 10.63 3.67 -21.15
N MET A 179 9.43 4.23 -21.19
CA MET A 179 9.17 5.65 -21.02
C MET A 179 8.38 5.89 -19.73
N ALA A 180 8.64 6.99 -19.03
CA ALA A 180 7.89 7.37 -17.85
C ALA A 180 7.64 8.88 -17.82
N THR A 181 6.59 9.29 -17.10
CA THR A 181 6.21 10.67 -16.82
C THR A 181 6.29 10.93 -15.33
N ILE A 182 6.28 12.19 -14.93
CA ILE A 182 6.27 12.59 -13.54
C ILE A 182 4.97 13.34 -13.27
N ALA A 183 4.37 13.06 -12.12
CA ALA A 183 3.24 13.80 -11.60
C ALA A 183 3.50 14.13 -10.13
N ALA A 184 2.93 15.24 -9.66
CA ALA A 184 3.04 15.65 -8.28
C ALA A 184 1.67 16.05 -7.72
N TRP A 185 1.50 15.81 -6.43
CA TRP A 185 0.33 16.19 -5.67
C TRP A 185 0.76 16.78 -4.34
N GLN A 186 0.12 17.87 -3.93
CA GLN A 186 0.34 18.49 -2.63
C GLN A 186 -0.76 18.08 -1.66
N LEU A 187 -0.41 17.92 -0.37
CA LEU A 187 -1.39 17.81 0.70
C LEU A 187 -1.58 19.21 1.32
N PRO A 188 -2.73 19.87 1.11
CA PRO A 188 -2.93 21.23 1.62
C PRO A 188 -2.75 21.31 3.14
N GLY A 189 -2.03 22.34 3.60
CA GLY A 189 -1.82 22.61 5.01
C GLY A 189 -0.63 21.90 5.66
N ILE A 190 0.20 21.18 4.89
CA ILE A 190 1.47 20.62 5.38
C ILE A 190 2.64 21.26 4.64
N THR A 191 3.51 21.92 5.40
CA THR A 191 4.69 22.62 4.90
C THR A 191 5.99 21.91 5.29
N PRO A 192 7.13 22.21 4.62
CA PRO A 192 8.44 21.71 5.03
C PRO A 192 8.81 22.04 6.48
N SER A 193 8.38 23.22 6.98
CA SER A 193 8.57 23.62 8.38
C SER A 193 7.78 22.75 9.36
N ASP A 194 6.55 22.36 8.99
CA ASP A 194 5.73 21.49 9.83
C ASP A 194 6.38 20.12 9.98
N VAL A 195 6.81 19.52 8.86
CA VAL A 195 7.53 18.23 8.88
C VAL A 195 8.79 18.33 9.73
N SER A 196 9.59 19.38 9.53
CA SER A 196 10.83 19.59 10.30
C SER A 196 10.58 19.72 11.81
N ALA A 197 9.47 20.37 12.21
CA ALA A 197 9.11 20.55 13.62
C ALA A 197 8.78 19.22 14.34
N THR A 198 8.36 18.19 13.60
CA THR A 198 8.08 16.87 14.18
C THR A 198 9.33 16.05 14.48
N GLY A 199 10.45 16.33 13.79
CA GLY A 199 11.65 15.48 13.81
C GLY A 199 11.50 14.15 13.03
N LEU A 200 10.39 13.95 12.32
CA LEU A 200 10.12 12.78 11.47
C LEU A 200 10.38 13.07 10.00
N GLY A 201 10.58 12.01 9.21
CA GLY A 201 10.64 12.11 7.75
C GLY A 201 9.27 12.43 7.13
N ALA A 202 9.27 13.11 5.97
CA ALA A 202 8.06 13.47 5.23
C ALA A 202 7.16 12.26 4.94
N GLU A 203 7.77 11.10 4.67
CA GLU A 203 7.08 9.84 4.44
C GLU A 203 6.13 9.46 5.58
N ILE A 204 6.61 9.58 6.83
CA ILE A 204 5.88 9.21 8.04
C ILE A 204 4.79 10.24 8.34
N VAL A 205 5.13 11.54 8.23
CA VAL A 205 4.17 12.62 8.49
C VAL A 205 3.00 12.56 7.52
N LEU A 206 3.27 12.40 6.22
CA LEU A 206 2.22 12.29 5.20
C LEU A 206 1.40 11.01 5.35
N ALA A 207 2.02 9.87 5.67
CA ALA A 207 1.29 8.62 5.90
C ALA A 207 0.31 8.72 7.08
N HIS A 208 0.69 9.39 8.18
CA HIS A 208 -0.23 9.66 9.29
C HIS A 208 -1.30 10.71 8.96
N ALA A 209 -0.97 11.71 8.13
CA ALA A 209 -1.94 12.70 7.65
C ALA A 209 -3.03 12.04 6.77
N GLU A 210 -2.62 11.11 5.91
CA GLU A 210 -3.51 10.30 5.07
C GLU A 210 -4.42 9.42 5.91
N ALA A 211 -3.87 8.73 6.91
CA ALA A 211 -4.68 7.96 7.82
C ALA A 211 -5.67 8.84 8.58
N GLU A 212 -5.26 10.03 9.01
CA GLU A 212 -6.17 10.97 9.69
C GLU A 212 -7.39 11.33 8.83
N ALA A 213 -7.22 11.55 7.53
CA ALA A 213 -8.35 11.79 6.61
C ALA A 213 -9.34 10.59 6.59
N LEU A 214 -8.83 9.37 6.51
CA LEU A 214 -9.64 8.14 6.48
C LEU A 214 -10.38 7.87 7.79
N TRP A 215 -9.70 8.12 8.92
CA TRP A 215 -10.19 7.80 10.26
C TRP A 215 -11.17 8.86 10.79
N ARG A 216 -10.91 10.16 10.55
CA ARG A 216 -11.84 11.24 10.94
C ARG A 216 -13.18 11.16 10.24
N ALA A 217 -13.21 10.75 8.97
CA ALA A 217 -14.44 10.49 8.23
C ALA A 217 -15.37 9.46 8.92
N ARG A 218 -14.79 8.64 9.80
CA ARG A 218 -15.46 7.57 10.56
C ARG A 218 -15.64 7.90 12.04
N GLY A 219 -15.38 9.15 12.45
CA GLY A 219 -15.58 9.63 13.82
C GLY A 219 -14.45 9.30 14.80
N TRP A 220 -13.27 8.95 14.28
CA TRP A 220 -12.08 8.72 15.10
C TRP A 220 -11.22 9.98 15.19
N GLU A 221 -10.75 10.29 16.39
CA GLU A 221 -9.91 11.45 16.68
C GLU A 221 -8.47 11.02 16.91
N PRO A 222 -7.50 11.64 16.20
CA PRO A 222 -6.10 11.32 16.39
C PRO A 222 -5.59 11.86 17.72
N ARG A 223 -4.65 11.14 18.30
CA ARG A 223 -3.73 11.72 19.30
C ARG A 223 -2.58 12.41 18.59
N ASP A 224 -2.01 13.44 19.21
CA ASP A 224 -0.84 14.15 18.67
C ASP A 224 0.47 13.37 18.85
N GLU A 225 0.48 12.36 19.70
CA GLU A 225 1.66 11.57 20.03
C GLU A 225 1.89 10.44 19.03
N ILE A 226 3.13 10.36 18.52
CA ILE A 226 3.64 9.23 17.76
C ILE A 226 4.65 8.47 18.60
N VAL A 227 4.39 7.18 18.80
CA VAL A 227 5.31 6.26 19.45
C VAL A 227 6.20 5.61 18.40
N GLN A 228 7.51 5.65 18.61
CA GLN A 228 8.47 4.99 17.73
C GLN A 228 8.98 3.69 18.36
N GLU A 229 9.00 2.60 17.59
CA GLU A 229 9.50 1.30 18.00
C GLU A 229 10.45 0.71 16.94
N PHE A 230 11.60 0.19 17.40
CA PHE A 230 12.53 -0.53 16.54
C PHE A 230 12.34 -2.05 16.67
N HIS A 231 12.32 -2.74 15.53
CA HIS A 231 12.22 -4.18 15.46
C HIS A 231 13.41 -4.74 14.69
N ALA A 232 14.20 -5.59 15.36
CA ALA A 232 15.30 -6.30 14.72
C ALA A 232 14.79 -7.24 13.61
N ALA A 233 15.63 -7.46 12.59
CA ALA A 233 15.30 -8.25 11.42
C ALA A 233 14.76 -9.65 11.79
N ARG A 234 13.56 -9.95 11.29
CA ARG A 234 12.92 -11.27 11.41
C ARG A 234 12.11 -11.51 10.15
N SER A 235 12.27 -12.68 9.54
CA SER A 235 11.58 -13.04 8.28
C SER A 235 10.06 -12.88 8.37
N THR A 236 9.47 -13.02 9.56
CA THR A 236 8.07 -12.68 9.81
C THR A 236 7.86 -12.49 11.32
N GLY A 237 7.12 -11.46 11.71
CA GLY A 237 6.83 -11.19 13.12
C GLY A 237 5.40 -10.68 13.33
N PHE A 238 4.77 -11.11 14.41
CA PHE A 238 3.59 -10.43 14.90
C PHE A 238 4.02 -9.20 15.69
N ILE A 239 3.47 -8.06 15.31
CA ILE A 239 3.59 -6.82 16.06
C ILE A 239 2.27 -6.52 16.74
N SER A 240 2.37 -5.84 17.87
CA SER A 240 1.23 -5.36 18.63
C SER A 240 1.44 -3.87 18.90
N PRO A 241 0.36 -3.10 19.06
CA PRO A 241 0.49 -1.71 19.51
C PRO A 241 1.33 -1.60 20.79
N PRO A 242 1.97 -0.45 21.02
CA PRO A 242 2.92 -0.26 22.11
C PRO A 242 2.39 -0.71 23.48
N ALA A 243 3.21 -1.49 24.19
CA ALA A 243 2.87 -2.00 25.51
C ALA A 243 2.74 -0.84 26.52
N GLY A 244 1.71 -0.88 27.38
CA GLY A 244 1.46 0.15 28.39
C GLY A 244 0.39 1.18 28.04
N VAL A 245 -0.15 1.15 26.81
CA VAL A 245 -1.29 1.99 26.39
C VAL A 245 -2.58 1.15 26.27
N ALA A 246 -2.62 -0.02 26.90
CA ALA A 246 -3.82 -0.84 26.94
C ALA A 246 -4.95 -0.05 27.61
N PRO A 247 -6.09 0.17 26.92
CA PRO A 247 -7.16 0.97 27.49
C PRO A 247 -7.76 0.27 28.71
N THR A 248 -8.07 1.03 29.75
CA THR A 248 -8.76 0.54 30.95
C THR A 248 -10.24 0.24 30.68
N SER A 249 -10.81 0.85 29.64
CA SER A 249 -12.16 0.61 29.14
C SER A 249 -12.24 0.88 27.63
N GLY A 250 -13.14 0.18 26.92
CA GLY A 250 -13.34 0.36 25.48
C GLY A 250 -12.18 -0.17 24.62
N CYS A 251 -12.07 0.37 23.41
CA CYS A 251 -11.04 0.03 22.44
C CYS A 251 -10.36 1.30 21.93
N VAL A 252 -9.06 1.19 21.63
CA VAL A 252 -8.24 2.22 21.02
C VAL A 252 -7.73 1.65 19.70
N ALA A 253 -7.89 2.42 18.64
CA ALA A 253 -7.34 2.07 17.37
C ALA A 253 -5.96 2.68 17.19
N TRP A 254 -5.17 2.08 16.32
CA TRP A 254 -3.79 2.42 16.05
C TRP A 254 -3.52 2.32 14.57
N VAL A 255 -2.62 3.16 14.04
CA VAL A 255 -1.95 2.90 12.77
C VAL A 255 -0.47 2.92 13.02
N GLY A 256 0.16 1.91 12.44
CA GLY A 256 1.60 1.89 12.25
C GLY A 256 1.94 2.32 10.84
N VAL A 257 2.94 3.19 10.75
CA VAL A 257 3.74 3.40 9.55
C VAL A 257 5.04 2.65 9.77
N ALA A 258 5.24 1.55 9.06
CA ALA A 258 6.50 0.80 9.09
C ALA A 258 7.40 1.26 7.95
N ILE A 259 8.66 1.56 8.26
CA ILE A 259 9.75 1.81 7.30
C ILE A 259 10.76 0.67 7.43
N GLY A 260 11.09 0.04 6.31
CA GLY A 260 11.94 -1.15 6.20
C GLY A 260 11.18 -2.48 6.16
N ALA A 261 9.84 -2.49 6.26
CA ALA A 261 9.03 -3.72 6.25
C ALA A 261 8.27 -3.86 4.92
N GLY A 262 8.34 -5.04 4.28
CA GLY A 262 7.84 -5.25 2.92
C GLY A 262 6.42 -5.81 2.78
N ARG A 263 5.76 -6.14 3.89
CA ARG A 263 4.35 -6.54 3.90
C ARG A 263 3.75 -6.35 5.27
N ALA A 264 2.51 -5.88 5.30
CA ALA A 264 1.69 -5.86 6.50
C ALA A 264 0.37 -6.57 6.27
N GLU A 265 -0.09 -7.33 7.27
CA GLU A 265 -1.44 -7.92 7.28
C GLU A 265 -2.05 -7.78 8.67
N THR A 266 -3.25 -7.20 8.73
CA THR A 266 -4.01 -7.05 9.95
C THR A 266 -5.14 -8.08 9.97
N MET A 267 -5.20 -8.90 11.01
CA MET A 267 -6.24 -9.88 11.22
C MET A 267 -7.04 -9.62 12.51
N SER A 268 -8.32 -10.02 12.48
CA SER A 268 -9.20 -10.07 13.65
C SER A 268 -10.03 -11.34 13.60
N ARG A 269 -9.93 -12.19 14.63
CA ARG A 269 -10.68 -13.47 14.73
C ARG A 269 -10.58 -14.36 13.48
N GLY A 270 -9.43 -14.38 12.81
CA GLY A 270 -9.20 -15.14 11.57
C GLY A 270 -9.73 -14.47 10.29
N THR A 271 -10.29 -13.26 10.40
CA THR A 271 -10.67 -12.42 9.25
C THR A 271 -9.56 -11.42 8.96
N LEU A 272 -9.15 -11.33 7.70
CA LEU A 272 -8.24 -10.29 7.21
C LEU A 272 -8.98 -8.95 7.15
N LEU A 273 -8.51 -7.95 7.91
CA LEU A 273 -9.06 -6.60 7.91
C LEU A 273 -8.30 -5.67 6.97
N GLY A 274 -6.99 -5.85 6.82
CA GLY A 274 -6.17 -4.90 6.07
C GLY A 274 -4.87 -5.54 5.65
N ARG A 275 -4.26 -4.99 4.60
CA ARG A 275 -3.05 -5.53 4.02
C ARG A 275 -2.36 -4.57 3.09
N ASP A 276 -1.05 -4.56 3.17
CA ASP A 276 -0.15 -3.73 2.39
C ASP A 276 1.02 -4.58 1.86
N TYR A 277 1.41 -4.34 0.61
CA TYR A 277 2.44 -5.10 -0.12
C TYR A 277 3.51 -4.18 -0.70
N ALA A 278 3.68 -2.99 -0.13
CA ALA A 278 4.83 -2.16 -0.48
C ALA A 278 6.12 -2.79 0.05
N ARG A 279 7.18 -2.80 -0.77
CA ARG A 279 8.40 -3.61 -0.55
C ARG A 279 9.26 -3.22 0.64
N ASP A 280 9.29 -1.94 0.98
CA ASP A 280 10.20 -1.33 1.96
C ASP A 280 9.47 -0.47 2.99
N ARG A 281 8.14 -0.55 3.00
CA ARG A 281 7.26 0.28 3.81
C ARG A 281 5.87 -0.32 3.87
N ALA A 282 5.16 -0.06 4.96
CA ALA A 282 3.78 -0.48 5.08
C ALA A 282 2.95 0.48 5.92
N LEU A 283 1.68 0.63 5.56
CA LEU A 283 0.66 1.30 6.34
C LEU A 283 -0.38 0.28 6.77
N PHE A 284 -0.61 0.16 8.07
CA PHE A 284 -1.53 -0.83 8.61
C PHE A 284 -2.19 -0.31 9.88
N GLY A 285 -3.33 -0.89 10.24
CA GLY A 285 -4.02 -0.54 11.47
C GLY A 285 -4.12 -1.71 12.44
N ALA A 286 -4.35 -1.39 13.70
CA ALA A 286 -4.58 -2.34 14.77
C ALA A 286 -5.60 -1.77 15.77
N VAL A 287 -6.26 -2.65 16.51
CA VAL A 287 -7.18 -2.27 17.59
C VAL A 287 -6.79 -3.03 18.85
N SER A 288 -6.59 -2.27 19.94
CA SER A 288 -6.36 -2.78 21.29
C SER A 288 -7.58 -2.50 22.16
N CYS A 289 -8.06 -3.50 22.89
CA CYS A 289 -9.22 -3.35 23.76
C CYS A 289 -8.91 -3.70 25.21
N ALA A 290 -9.70 -3.14 26.12
CA ALA A 290 -9.64 -3.47 27.54
C ALA A 290 -9.91 -4.98 27.73
N ALA A 291 -9.17 -5.63 28.63
CA ALA A 291 -9.36 -7.06 28.91
C ALA A 291 -10.80 -7.41 29.33
N SER A 292 -11.47 -6.48 30.03
CA SER A 292 -12.87 -6.59 30.46
C SER A 292 -13.89 -6.55 29.32
N SER A 293 -13.51 -6.09 28.12
CA SER A 293 -14.43 -5.97 26.98
C SER A 293 -14.85 -7.32 26.38
N GLY A 294 -14.06 -8.39 26.61
CA GLY A 294 -14.24 -9.68 25.91
C GLY A 294 -14.05 -9.61 24.40
N VAL A 295 -13.61 -8.46 23.87
CA VAL A 295 -13.32 -8.25 22.45
C VAL A 295 -11.84 -8.54 22.22
N PRO A 296 -11.49 -9.52 21.37
CA PRO A 296 -10.09 -9.81 21.09
C PRO A 296 -9.46 -8.66 20.31
N ALA A 297 -8.23 -8.31 20.70
CA ALA A 297 -7.40 -7.38 19.94
C ALA A 297 -7.11 -7.93 18.53
N THR A 298 -6.83 -7.02 17.60
CA THR A 298 -6.30 -7.42 16.29
C THR A 298 -4.86 -7.90 16.42
N SER A 299 -4.46 -8.87 15.61
CA SER A 299 -3.04 -9.18 15.40
C SER A 299 -2.60 -8.57 14.07
N THR A 300 -1.44 -7.93 14.06
CA THR A 300 -0.81 -7.50 12.80
C THR A 300 0.46 -8.30 12.61
N SER A 301 0.60 -8.92 11.44
CA SER A 301 1.87 -9.50 11.01
C SER A 301 2.59 -8.56 10.07
N LEU A 302 3.87 -8.33 10.33
CA LEU A 302 4.79 -7.69 9.41
C LEU A 302 5.77 -8.74 8.88
N THR A 303 5.99 -8.73 7.57
CA THR A 303 7.05 -9.48 6.91
C THR A 303 8.16 -8.51 6.56
N ASP A 304 9.36 -8.83 7.02
CA ASP A 304 10.56 -8.10 6.67
C ASP A 304 11.13 -8.64 5.35
N GLU A 305 11.51 -7.75 4.44
CA GLU A 305 12.25 -8.11 3.22
C GLU A 305 13.72 -7.69 3.30
N HIS A 306 14.13 -7.04 4.40
CA HIS A 306 15.47 -6.50 4.60
C HIS A 306 16.20 -7.17 5.77
N ALA A 307 17.54 -7.11 5.74
CA ALA A 307 18.39 -7.75 6.75
C ALA A 307 18.61 -6.87 8.00
N ASP A 308 18.28 -5.58 7.92
CA ASP A 308 18.62 -4.57 8.92
C ASP A 308 17.50 -4.29 9.94
N GLY A 309 16.32 -4.87 9.73
CA GLY A 309 15.12 -4.65 10.55
C GLY A 309 14.28 -3.47 10.07
N TYR A 310 13.30 -3.08 10.88
CA TYR A 310 12.35 -2.02 10.53
C TYR A 310 11.98 -1.16 11.74
N VAL A 311 11.52 0.05 11.47
CA VAL A 311 11.00 1.00 12.46
C VAL A 311 9.51 1.17 12.25
N VAL A 312 8.74 1.12 13.34
CA VAL A 312 7.30 1.39 13.31
C VAL A 312 7.00 2.69 14.05
N HIS A 313 6.26 3.57 13.40
CA HIS A 313 5.71 4.79 13.96
C HIS A 313 4.21 4.62 14.21
N TRP A 314 3.83 4.53 15.47
CA TRP A 314 2.47 4.28 15.92
C TRP A 314 1.76 5.57 16.32
N ARG A 315 0.56 5.78 15.78
CA ARG A 315 -0.36 6.84 16.23
C ARG A 315 -1.66 6.22 16.69
N ALA A 316 -2.12 6.64 17.87
CA ALA A 316 -3.39 6.18 18.45
C ALA A 316 -4.57 7.04 18.01
N TRP A 317 -5.76 6.43 17.98
CA TRP A 317 -7.04 7.08 17.77
C TRP A 317 -8.07 6.67 18.82
N GLY A 318 -8.75 7.67 19.36
CA GLY A 318 -9.89 7.51 20.24
C GLY A 318 -11.21 7.86 19.55
N THR A 319 -12.32 7.53 20.18
CA THR A 319 -13.62 8.14 19.86
C THR A 319 -13.80 9.38 20.72
N SER A 320 -14.44 10.42 20.19
CA SER A 320 -14.60 11.72 20.85
C SER A 320 -15.58 11.71 22.05
N GLY A 321 -15.88 10.53 22.63
CA GLY A 321 -16.91 10.35 23.67
C GLY A 321 -18.34 10.48 23.14
N ALA A 322 -18.57 11.30 22.11
CA ALA A 322 -19.72 11.20 21.22
C ALA A 322 -19.44 10.08 20.21
N GLY A 323 -20.38 9.15 20.02
CA GLY A 323 -20.21 8.07 19.03
C GLY A 323 -19.90 8.59 17.62
N PRO A 324 -19.48 7.71 16.69
CA PRO A 324 -19.03 8.11 15.36
C PRO A 324 -20.17 8.81 14.59
N SER A 325 -20.15 10.13 14.54
CA SER A 325 -20.97 10.91 13.60
C SER A 325 -20.16 11.16 12.34
N ARG A 326 -20.63 10.66 11.19
CA ARG A 326 -20.01 10.97 9.89
C ARG A 326 -20.09 12.48 9.67
N SER A 327 -18.96 13.17 9.72
CA SER A 327 -18.83 14.54 9.23
C SER A 327 -18.58 14.49 7.72
N SER A 328 -19.36 15.22 6.95
CA SER A 328 -19.12 15.42 5.51
C SER A 328 -18.12 16.55 5.23
N VAL A 329 -17.64 17.25 6.26
CA VAL A 329 -16.69 18.35 6.12
C VAL A 329 -15.28 17.78 6.14
N ALA A 330 -14.53 18.01 5.06
CA ALA A 330 -13.10 17.70 5.00
C ALA A 330 -12.38 18.50 6.10
N VAL A 331 -11.87 17.80 7.11
CA VAL A 331 -11.09 18.40 8.18
C VAL A 331 -9.64 18.39 7.75
N ALA A 332 -8.98 19.56 7.78
CA ALA A 332 -7.56 19.65 7.47
C ALA A 332 -6.75 18.73 8.41
N PRO A 333 -5.73 18.03 7.89
CA PRO A 333 -4.89 17.17 8.71
C PRO A 333 -4.14 17.99 9.76
N THR A 334 -4.06 17.46 10.98
CA THR A 334 -3.32 18.01 12.12
C THR A 334 -1.87 17.51 12.13
N ALA A 335 -1.34 17.08 10.99
CA ALA A 335 0.00 16.49 10.92
C ALA A 335 1.13 17.43 11.40
N GLY A 336 0.93 18.76 11.35
CA GLY A 336 1.87 19.74 11.89
C GLY A 336 1.90 19.84 13.43
N SER A 337 0.97 19.21 14.16
CA SER A 337 0.99 19.14 15.64
C SER A 337 1.62 17.86 16.19
N LEU A 338 2.10 16.96 15.32
CA LEU A 338 2.65 15.66 15.71
C LEU A 338 3.90 15.81 16.60
N ARG A 339 3.95 15.02 17.67
CA ARG A 339 5.09 14.95 18.61
C ARG A 339 5.56 13.52 18.75
N VAL A 340 6.86 13.30 18.59
CA VAL A 340 7.46 11.97 18.79
C VAL A 340 7.69 11.73 20.28
N VAL A 341 7.18 10.60 20.76
CA VAL A 341 7.40 10.09 22.10
C VAL A 341 8.15 8.78 21.98
N ASP A 342 9.40 8.77 22.44
CA ASP A 342 10.21 7.55 22.44
C ASP A 342 9.78 6.66 23.61
N VAL A 343 9.35 5.43 23.31
CA VAL A 343 9.03 4.45 24.34
C VAL A 343 10.32 3.72 24.71
N ARG A 344 10.95 4.20 25.78
CA ARG A 344 12.10 3.54 26.43
C ARG A 344 11.73 2.09 26.78
N GLY A 345 12.12 1.16 25.91
CA GLY A 345 11.78 -0.26 26.04
C GLY A 345 12.17 -1.07 24.80
N ALA A 346 12.13 -0.47 23.60
CA ALA A 346 12.80 -1.01 22.43
C ALA A 346 14.31 -0.70 22.53
N THR A 347 15.15 -1.71 22.35
CA THR A 347 16.60 -1.57 22.28
C THR A 347 16.95 -0.40 21.37
N THR A 348 17.74 0.56 21.88
CA THR A 348 18.30 1.65 21.09
C THR A 348 18.82 1.08 19.77
N PRO A 349 18.31 1.53 18.61
CA PRO A 349 18.85 1.05 17.35
C PRO A 349 20.34 1.40 17.30
N PRO A 350 21.21 0.53 16.76
CA PRO A 350 22.53 0.99 16.38
C PRO A 350 22.35 2.18 15.41
N PRO A 351 23.23 3.19 15.43
CA PRO A 351 23.14 4.29 14.47
C PRO A 351 23.07 3.69 13.08
N PHE A 352 22.01 4.03 12.32
CA PHE A 352 21.94 3.72 10.90
C PHE A 352 23.28 4.10 10.28
N PRO A 353 23.95 3.22 9.51
CA PRO A 353 25.09 3.65 8.75
C PRO A 353 24.59 4.78 7.85
N ALA A 354 25.16 5.98 8.05
CA ALA A 354 24.94 7.08 7.13
C ALA A 354 25.15 6.52 5.73
N ALA A 355 24.15 6.67 4.87
CA ALA A 355 24.20 6.20 3.50
C ALA A 355 25.57 6.57 2.93
N SER A 356 26.40 5.56 2.68
CA SER A 356 27.72 5.77 2.09
C SER A 356 27.48 6.53 0.79
N ALA A 357 27.92 7.78 0.75
CA ALA A 357 27.95 8.53 -0.50
C ALA A 357 28.77 7.71 -1.52
N PRO A 358 28.36 7.68 -2.81
CA PRO A 358 29.00 6.88 -3.84
C PRO A 358 30.48 7.24 -4.05
#